data_AF-A0A927P7T8-F1
#
_entry.id   AF-A0A927P7T8-F1
#
_cell.length_a   1.000
_cell.length_b   1.000
_cell.length_c   1.000
_cell.angle_alpha   90.00
_cell.angle_beta   90.00
_cell.angle_gamma   90.00
#
_symmetry.space_group_name_H-M   'P 1'
#
loop_
_entity.id
_entity.type
_entity.pdbx_description
1 polymer ?
#
loop_
_entity_poly.entity_id
_entity_poly.type
_entity_poly.pdbx_seq_one_letter_code
_entity_poly.pdbx_strand_id
1 'polypeptide(L)' 'MGVIYYRNRNKGKVGKNGRPLKPRWEYRFAGAIVRGKRIIFSKSGFATKQEAIAAGTKAQNEYMSTGAVFVESQMS' A
#
# COMPACT_ATOMS: atom_id res chain seq x y z
N MET A 1 12.98 8.83 8.69
CA MET A 1 11.77 8.52 7.91
C MET A 1 11.62 7.02 7.80
N GLY A 2 10.42 6.45 7.98
CA GLY A 2 10.19 5.04 7.70
C GLY A 2 10.22 4.78 6.20
N VAL A 3 10.86 3.69 5.76
CA VAL A 3 10.90 3.32 4.34
C VAL A 3 9.49 2.92 3.87
N ILE A 4 9.03 3.54 2.78
CA ILE A 4 7.83 3.11 2.05
C ILE A 4 8.23 2.15 0.93
N TYR A 5 7.53 1.03 0.86
CA TYR A 5 7.76 -0.03 -0.12
C TYR A 5 6.66 -0.03 -1.17
N TYR A 6 7.04 -0.23 -2.43
CA TYR A 6 6.12 -0.37 -3.55
C TYR A 6 6.32 -1.72 -4.22
N ARG A 7 5.25 -2.51 -4.36
CA ARG A 7 5.33 -3.84 -4.99
C ARG A 7 4.18 -4.10 -5.94
N ASN A 8 4.46 -4.83 -7.01
CA ASN A 8 3.44 -5.39 -7.89
C ASN A 8 3.03 -6.78 -7.38
N ARG A 9 1.81 -6.92 -6.85
CA ARG A 9 1.25 -8.17 -6.30
C ARG A 9 1.07 -9.28 -7.33
N ASN A 10 1.04 -8.91 -8.62
CA ASN A 10 0.79 -9.80 -9.74
C ASN A 10 2.05 -10.10 -10.55
N LYS A 11 3.22 -9.61 -10.12
CA LYS A 11 4.50 -9.92 -10.80
C LYS A 11 4.70 -11.44 -10.82
N GLY A 12 4.89 -11.99 -12.03
CA GLY A 12 5.12 -13.42 -12.24
C GLY A 12 3.88 -14.31 -12.07
N LYS A 13 2.69 -13.73 -11.85
CA LYS A 13 1.45 -14.51 -11.73
C LYS A 13 0.73 -14.59 -13.06
N VAL A 14 0.26 -15.80 -13.37
CA VAL A 14 -0.59 -16.09 -14.52
C VAL A 14 -2.02 -16.36 -14.06
N GLY A 15 -2.98 -15.92 -14.86
CA GLY A 15 -4.39 -16.22 -14.65
C GLY A 15 -4.73 -17.66 -15.08
N LYS A 16 -5.96 -18.08 -14.80
CA LYS A 16 -6.49 -19.41 -15.21
C LYS A 16 -6.44 -19.65 -16.72
N ASN A 17 -6.38 -18.57 -17.51
CA ASN A 17 -6.25 -18.57 -18.96
C ASN A 17 -4.79 -18.65 -19.45
N GLY A 18 -3.82 -18.86 -18.55
CA GLY A 18 -2.38 -18.88 -18.87
C GLY A 18 -1.78 -17.50 -19.20
N ARG A 19 -2.57 -16.43 -19.20
CA ARG A 19 -2.09 -15.07 -19.51
C ARG A 19 -1.53 -14.40 -18.25
N PRO A 20 -0.48 -13.58 -18.36
CA PRO A 20 -0.01 -12.76 -17.24
C PRO A 20 -1.14 -11.91 -16.66
N LEU A 21 -1.22 -11.86 -15.33
CA LEU A 21 -2.19 -10.99 -14.66
C LEU A 21 -1.81 -9.52 -14.84
N LYS A 22 -2.83 -8.66 -14.96
CA LYS A 22 -2.64 -7.21 -15.00
C LYS A 22 -1.82 -6.76 -13.78
N PRO A 23 -0.84 -5.85 -13.92
CA PRO A 23 -0.10 -5.32 -12.79
C PRO A 23 -1.05 -4.78 -11.71
N ARG A 24 -0.78 -5.12 -10.45
CA ARG A 24 -1.56 -4.65 -9.31
C ARG A 24 -0.60 -4.13 -8.26
N TRP A 25 -0.43 -2.82 -8.25
CA TRP A 25 0.52 -2.16 -7.37
C TRP A 25 -0.07 -1.94 -5.98
N GLU A 26 0.83 -1.94 -5.01
CA GLU A 26 0.56 -1.77 -3.59
C GLU A 26 1.68 -0.90 -3.00
N TYR A 27 1.31 0.04 -2.14
CA TYR A 27 2.26 0.68 -1.23
C TYR A 27 2.15 0.02 0.15
N ARG A 28 3.25 0.01 0.90
CA ARG A 28 3.28 -0.46 2.29
C ARG A 28 4.34 0.31 3.08
N PHE A 29 3.98 0.80 4.26
CA PHE A 29 4.94 1.37 5.20
C PHE A 29 4.58 1.00 6.64
N ALA A 30 5.59 1.03 7.50
CA ALA A 30 5.41 0.79 8.93
C ALA A 30 5.14 2.10 9.67
N GLY A 31 4.14 2.07 10.55
CA GLY A 31 3.88 3.11 11.53
C GLY A 31 4.47 2.79 12.90
N ALA A 32 3.96 3.48 13.92
CA ALA A 32 4.33 3.31 15.32
C ALA A 32 3.90 1.94 15.86
N ILE A 33 4.52 1.56 16.97
CA ILE A 33 4.10 0.41 17.76
C ILE A 33 2.95 0.86 18.65
N VAL A 34 1.79 0.22 18.50
CA VAL A 34 0.62 0.44 19.35
C VAL A 34 0.32 -0.86 20.07
N ARG A 35 0.29 -0.85 21.40
CA ARG A 35 0.07 -2.04 22.24
C ARG A 35 1.03 -3.20 21.91
N GLY A 36 2.31 -2.90 21.75
CA GLY A 36 3.35 -3.91 21.46
C GLY A 36 3.34 -4.48 20.03
N LYS A 37 2.41 -4.04 19.16
CA LYS A 37 2.37 -4.45 17.75
C LYS A 37 2.64 -3.27 16.82
N ARG A 38 3.53 -3.45 15.85
CA ARG A 38 3.81 -2.45 14.82
C ARG A 38 2.65 -2.37 13.84
N ILE A 39 2.04 -1.19 13.72
CA ILE A 39 0.99 -0.96 12.72
C ILE A 39 1.64 -0.89 11.35
N ILE A 40 1.02 -1.54 10.38
CA ILE A 40 1.46 -1.55 8.99
C ILE A 40 0.34 -0.97 8.15
N PHE A 41 0.63 0.10 7.45
CA PHE A 41 -0.28 0.72 6.51
C PHE A 41 0.02 0.21 5.11
N SER A 42 -1.02 -0.22 4.41
CA SER A 42 -0.90 -0.68 3.02
C SER A 42 -2.21 -0.49 2.28
N LYS A 43 -2.12 -0.07 1.01
CA LYS A 43 -3.25 -0.05 0.08
C LYS A 43 -2.80 -0.70 -1.22
N SER A 44 -3.66 -1.54 -1.81
CA SER A 44 -3.39 -2.25 -3.06
C SER A 44 -4.53 -2.01 -4.05
N GLY A 45 -4.27 -2.24 -5.33
CA GLY A 45 -5.29 -2.07 -6.38
C GLY A 45 -4.94 -0.99 -7.41
N PHE A 46 -3.78 -0.35 -7.26
CA PHE A 46 -3.29 0.63 -8.23
C PHE A 46 -2.90 -0.05 -9.54
N ALA A 47 -3.27 0.55 -10.67
CA ALA A 47 -2.96 0.03 -12.00
C ALA A 47 -1.48 0.27 -12.34
N THR A 48 -0.93 1.39 -11.87
CA THR A 48 0.45 1.81 -12.15
C THR A 48 1.29 1.98 -10.89
N LYS A 49 2.62 1.91 -11.04
CA LYS A 49 3.55 2.18 -9.95
C LYS A 49 3.45 3.63 -9.48
N GLN A 50 3.26 4.56 -10.42
CA GLN A 50 3.15 5.99 -10.14
C GLN A 50 1.93 6.30 -9.26
N GLU A 51 0.77 5.69 -9.54
CA GLU A 51 -0.41 5.81 -8.68
C GLU A 51 -0.13 5.32 -7.25
N ALA A 52 0.52 4.17 -7.12
CA ALA A 52 0.89 3.64 -5.81
C ALA A 52 1.87 4.56 -5.08
N ILE A 53 2.81 5.20 -5.79
CA ILE A 53 3.73 6.20 -5.23
C ILE A 53 2.97 7.43 -4.77
N ALA A 54 2.14 8.02 -5.62
CA ALA A 54 1.36 9.22 -5.27
C ALA A 54 0.48 8.97 -4.04
N ALA A 55 -0.24 7.85 -4.01
CA ALA A 55 -1.09 7.47 -2.89
C ALA A 55 -0.28 7.12 -1.63
N GLY A 56 0.85 6.44 -1.78
CA GLY A 56 1.73 6.06 -0.69
C GLY A 56 2.41 7.26 -0.02
N THR A 57 2.92 8.20 -0.82
CA THR A 57 3.50 9.45 -0.35
C THR A 57 2.46 10.29 0.38
N LYS A 58 1.24 10.41 -0.17
CA LYS A 58 0.14 11.11 0.51
C LYS A 58 -0.17 10.49 1.88
N ALA A 59 -0.35 9.17 1.93
CA ALA A 59 -0.62 8.44 3.17
C ALA A 59 0.52 8.55 4.19
N GLN A 60 1.78 8.53 3.73
CA GLN A 60 2.93 8.73 4.62
C GLN A 60 2.98 10.15 5.18
N ASN A 61 2.73 11.16 4.35
CA ASN A 61 2.71 12.55 4.79
C ASN A 61 1.59 12.80 5.80
N GLU A 62 0.39 12.26 5.58
CA GLU A 62 -0.73 12.31 6.53
C GLU A 62 -0.38 11.65 7.87
N TYR A 63 0.28 10.49 7.83
CA TYR A 63 0.77 9.83 9.03
C TYR A 63 1.80 10.67 9.78
N MET A 64 2.72 11.32 9.06
CA MET A 64 3.76 12.15 9.68
C MET A 64 3.20 13.44 10.26
N SER A 65 2.14 14.01 9.68
CA SER A 65 1.54 15.25 10.18
C SER A 65 0.54 15.02 11.32
N THR A 66 -0.22 13.93 11.31
CA THR A 66 -1.31 13.68 12.27
C THR A 66 -1.04 12.54 13.25
N GLY A 67 -0.04 11.69 12.99
CA GLY A 67 0.17 10.44 13.70
C GLY A 67 -0.80 9.31 13.30
N ALA A 68 -1.71 9.56 12.35
CA ALA A 68 -2.68 8.61 11.85
C ALA A 68 -2.73 8.61 10.31
N VAL A 69 -3.02 7.47 9.71
CA VAL A 69 -3.41 7.42 8.29
C VAL A 69 -4.92 7.40 8.24
N PHE A 70 -5.54 8.28 7.47
CA PHE A 70 -6.94 8.14 7.14
C PHE A 70 -7.11 6.92 6.22
N VAL A 71 -7.38 5.76 6.83
CA VAL A 71 -7.75 4.56 6.08
C VAL A 71 -9.25 4.63 5.90
N GLU A 72 -9.70 4.97 4.70
CA GLU A 72 -11.09 4.78 4.29
C GLU A 72 -11.43 3.29 4.48
N SER A 73 -12.02 2.98 5.62
CA SER A 73 -12.62 1.68 5.86
C SER A 73 -13.93 1.69 5.07
N GLN A 74 -13.95 1.07 3.90
CA GLN A 74 -15.24 0.71 3.29
C GLN A 74 -15.89 -0.27 4.26
N MET A 75 -16.78 0.23 5.12
CA MET A 75 -17.72 -0.62 5.83
C MET A 75 -18.48 -1.40 4.75
N SER A 76 -18.41 -2.73 4.86
CA SER A 76 -19.08 -3.69 3.97
C SER A 76 -20.59 -3.62 4.11
#